data_AF-A0A378JAH2-F1
#
_entry.id   AF-A0A378JAH2-F1
#
_cell.length_a   1.000
_cell.length_b   1.000
_cell.length_c   1.000
_cell.angle_alpha   90.00
_cell.angle_beta   90.00
_cell.angle_gamma   90.00
#
_symmetry.space_group_name_H-M   'P 1'
#
loop_
_entity.id
_entity.type
_entity.pdbx_description
1 polymer ?
#
loop_
_entity_poly.entity_id
_entity_poly.type
_entity_poly.pdbx_seq_one_letter_code
_entity_poly.pdbx_strand_id
1 'polypeptide(L)'
;MTKDECLKKIARDFLIAQAGLEYEERIITNRNFAGSLFLSNSDVTNLRAKKAVIDSLIQTFAKEIFSLSKKKEQEKYLPIGTAEEKIRRLESHISTLSDGECGNVLTKLLNEINPILDVEANSENRRDHAEYMDDSGKRSALKVHSFNDGWFFTFLSKLVQKIQETIGMKTSEEKLLEHSVQEAESSLSL
;
A
#
# COMPACT_ATOMS: atom_id res chain seq x y z
N MET A 1 -14.40 -13.11 -6.48
CA MET A 1 -14.28 -11.65 -6.43
C MET A 1 -13.82 -11.19 -7.80
N THR A 2 -14.55 -10.27 -8.42
CA THR A 2 -14.17 -9.71 -9.74
C THR A 2 -13.05 -8.66 -9.58
N LYS A 3 -12.39 -8.27 -10.68
CA LYS A 3 -11.32 -7.25 -10.64
C LYS A 3 -11.83 -5.89 -10.20
N ASP A 4 -13.06 -5.52 -10.58
CA ASP A 4 -13.68 -4.26 -10.14
C ASP A 4 -14.00 -4.27 -8.65
N GLU A 5 -14.55 -5.37 -8.11
CA GLU A 5 -14.80 -5.55 -6.67
C GLU A 5 -13.50 -5.49 -5.87
N CYS A 6 -12.44 -6.13 -6.38
CA CYS A 6 -11.13 -6.10 -5.76
C CYS A 6 -10.55 -4.68 -5.72
N LEU A 7 -10.59 -3.97 -6.86
CA LEU A 7 -10.10 -2.60 -6.94
C LEU A 7 -10.88 -1.63 -6.03
N LYS A 8 -12.21 -1.78 -5.95
CA LYS A 8 -13.05 -1.02 -4.99
C LYS A 8 -12.65 -1.32 -3.54
N LYS A 9 -12.45 -2.60 -3.21
CA LYS A 9 -12.03 -3.02 -1.87
C LYS A 9 -10.67 -2.45 -1.51
N ILE A 10 -9.70 -2.49 -2.42
CA ILE A 10 -8.36 -1.94 -2.19
C ILE A 10 -8.40 -0.42 -2.02
N ALA A 11 -9.14 0.28 -2.88
CA ALA A 11 -9.32 1.73 -2.75
C ALA A 11 -9.91 2.11 -1.39
N ARG A 12 -10.90 1.34 -0.92
CA ARG A 12 -11.48 1.49 0.41
C ARG A 12 -10.48 1.21 1.53
N ASP A 13 -9.78 0.08 1.46
CA ASP A 13 -8.79 -0.35 2.46
C ASP A 13 -7.69 0.73 2.62
N PHE A 14 -7.20 1.31 1.50
CA PHE A 14 -6.23 2.40 1.53
C PHE A 14 -6.78 3.69 2.15
N LEU A 15 -7.98 4.14 1.78
CA LEU A 15 -8.56 5.39 2.30
C LEU A 15 -8.91 5.28 3.80
N ILE A 16 -9.32 4.09 4.26
CA ILE A 16 -9.52 3.84 5.70
C ILE A 16 -8.17 3.86 6.43
N ALA A 17 -7.14 3.22 5.88
CA ALA A 17 -5.79 3.24 6.46
C ALA A 17 -5.23 4.67 6.55
N GLN A 18 -5.40 5.49 5.50
CA GLN A 18 -5.01 6.90 5.49
C GLN A 18 -5.69 7.67 6.64
N ALA A 19 -7.02 7.56 6.76
CA ALA A 19 -7.77 8.24 7.80
C ALA A 19 -7.37 7.79 9.22
N GLY A 20 -7.08 6.49 9.39
CA GLY A 20 -6.55 5.95 10.64
C GLY A 20 -5.19 6.55 11.01
N LEU A 21 -4.26 6.58 10.05
CA LEU A 21 -2.92 7.17 10.24
C LEU A 21 -2.99 8.68 10.52
N GLU A 22 -3.88 9.42 9.87
CA GLU A 22 -4.10 10.86 10.15
C GLU A 22 -4.60 11.10 11.57
N TYR A 23 -5.52 10.26 12.03
CA TYR A 23 -6.04 10.33 13.39
C TYR A 23 -4.97 9.99 14.43
N GLU A 24 -4.20 8.92 14.21
CA GLU A 24 -3.09 8.51 15.07
C GLU A 24 -1.97 9.55 15.12
N GLU A 25 -1.56 10.09 13.97
CA GLU A 25 -0.55 11.16 13.88
C GLU A 25 -0.95 12.36 14.73
N ARG A 26 -2.22 12.80 14.61
CA ARG A 26 -2.73 13.94 15.38
C ARG A 26 -2.68 13.66 16.89
N ILE A 27 -3.11 12.47 17.32
CA ILE A 27 -3.10 12.11 18.74
C ILE A 27 -1.67 12.04 19.29
N ILE A 28 -0.79 11.35 18.58
CA ILE A 28 0.57 11.09 19.04
C ILE A 28 1.39 12.38 19.02
N THR A 29 1.23 13.23 18.01
CA THR A 29 1.84 14.57 17.99
C THR A 29 1.41 15.38 19.20
N ASN A 30 0.10 15.44 19.50
CA ASN A 30 -0.41 16.21 20.63
C ASN A 30 0.05 15.66 21.98
N ARG A 31 0.06 14.33 22.15
CA ARG A 31 0.50 13.69 23.40
C ARG A 31 2.01 13.80 23.62
N ASN A 32 2.81 13.67 22.57
CA ASN A 32 4.26 13.89 22.61
C ASN A 32 4.56 15.35 22.96
N PHE A 33 3.86 16.31 22.35
CA PHE A 33 3.98 17.73 22.69
C PHE A 33 3.60 18.02 24.16
N ALA A 34 2.60 17.33 24.70
CA ALA A 34 2.18 17.44 26.10
C ALA A 34 3.14 16.75 27.11
N GLY A 35 4.31 16.27 26.67
CA GLY A 35 5.34 15.71 27.54
C GLY A 35 5.11 14.26 27.96
N SER A 36 4.44 13.45 27.12
CA SER A 36 4.26 12.02 27.39
C SER A 36 5.60 11.29 27.54
N LEU A 37 5.75 10.49 28.60
CA LEU A 37 6.94 9.67 28.85
C LEU A 37 7.07 8.44 27.93
N PHE A 38 6.03 8.11 27.16
CA PHE A 38 5.94 6.88 26.37
C PHE A 38 5.98 7.13 24.86
N LEU A 39 5.96 8.39 24.43
CA LEU A 39 5.93 8.78 23.02
C LEU A 39 7.14 9.65 22.73
N SER A 40 7.70 9.45 21.55
CA SER A 40 8.91 10.11 21.07
C SER A 40 8.65 10.82 19.75
N ASN A 41 9.51 11.79 19.40
CA ASN A 41 9.50 12.43 18.07
C ASN A 41 9.68 11.42 16.93
N SER A 42 10.38 10.32 17.21
CA SER A 42 10.54 9.20 16.28
C SER A 42 9.22 8.50 15.95
N ASP A 43 8.30 8.36 16.91
CA ASP A 43 7.00 7.72 16.66
C ASP A 43 6.14 8.58 15.73
N VAL A 44 6.17 9.90 15.91
CA VAL A 44 5.53 10.87 15.01
C VAL A 44 6.13 10.78 13.61
N THR A 45 7.45 10.67 13.51
CA THR A 45 8.17 10.61 12.23
C THR A 45 7.83 9.31 11.47
N ASN A 46 7.76 8.17 12.15
CA ASN A 46 7.37 6.90 11.54
C ASN A 46 5.92 6.95 11.01
N LEU A 47 4.97 7.49 11.79
CA LEU A 47 3.59 7.64 11.33
C LEU A 47 3.47 8.53 10.10
N ARG A 48 4.23 9.63 10.06
CA ARG A 48 4.30 10.51 8.88
C ARG A 48 4.85 9.78 7.66
N ALA A 49 5.90 8.96 7.83
CA ALA A 49 6.46 8.16 6.76
C ALA A 49 5.45 7.13 6.22
N LYS A 50 4.78 6.38 7.11
CA LYS A 50 3.69 5.44 6.76
C LYS A 50 2.59 6.15 5.99
N LYS A 51 2.14 7.30 6.48
CA LYS A 51 1.11 8.11 5.82
C LYS A 51 1.57 8.56 4.43
N ALA A 52 2.80 9.08 4.30
CA ALA A 52 3.33 9.54 3.02
C ALA A 52 3.37 8.41 1.97
N VAL A 53 3.72 7.19 2.37
CA VAL A 53 3.69 6.02 1.48
C VAL A 53 2.25 5.70 1.04
N ILE A 54 1.30 5.67 1.96
CA ILE A 54 -0.12 5.44 1.64
C ILE A 54 -0.67 6.54 0.72
N ASP A 55 -0.37 7.80 1.01
CA ASP A 55 -0.79 8.96 0.22
C ASP A 55 -0.24 8.86 -1.21
N SER A 56 1.04 8.50 -1.36
CA SER A 56 1.67 8.29 -2.66
C SER A 56 0.97 7.18 -3.45
N LEU A 57 0.73 6.02 -2.83
CA LEU A 57 0.04 4.90 -3.47
C LEU A 57 -1.38 5.30 -3.89
N ILE A 58 -2.12 5.98 -3.02
CA ILE A 58 -3.46 6.51 -3.30
C ILE A 58 -3.44 7.45 -4.50
N GLN A 59 -2.52 8.41 -4.53
CA GLN A 59 -2.44 9.34 -5.65
C GLN A 59 -2.12 8.63 -6.97
N THR A 60 -1.18 7.69 -6.97
CA THR A 60 -0.80 6.94 -8.17
C THR A 60 -1.99 6.17 -8.73
N PHE A 61 -2.68 5.35 -7.92
CA PHE A 61 -3.78 4.55 -8.45
C PHE A 61 -5.04 5.39 -8.72
N ALA A 62 -5.31 6.45 -7.95
CA ALA A 62 -6.44 7.34 -8.20
C ALA A 62 -6.28 8.10 -9.53
N LYS A 63 -5.07 8.61 -9.82
CA LYS A 63 -4.76 9.26 -11.10
C LYS A 63 -4.99 8.32 -12.27
N GLU A 64 -4.55 7.07 -12.14
CA GLU A 64 -4.79 6.05 -13.16
C GLU A 64 -6.30 5.79 -13.35
N ILE A 65 -7.05 5.55 -12.27
CA ILE A 65 -8.50 5.34 -12.31
C ILE A 65 -9.21 6.50 -13.00
N PHE A 66 -8.89 7.74 -12.63
CA PHE A 66 -9.53 8.90 -13.24
C PHE A 66 -9.18 9.06 -14.71
N SER A 67 -7.94 8.75 -15.11
CA SER A 67 -7.53 8.80 -16.51
C SER A 67 -8.23 7.78 -17.41
N LEU A 68 -8.60 6.62 -16.85
CA LEU A 68 -9.31 5.55 -17.55
C LEU A 68 -10.84 5.68 -17.46
N SER A 69 -11.34 6.50 -16.54
CA SER A 69 -12.77 6.63 -16.30
C SER A 69 -13.48 7.30 -17.48
N LYS A 70 -14.64 6.75 -17.85
CA LYS A 70 -15.50 7.27 -18.94
C LYS A 70 -16.44 8.39 -18.50
N LYS A 71 -16.28 8.90 -17.28
CA LYS A 71 -17.09 10.01 -16.78
C LYS A 71 -16.71 11.31 -17.48
N LYS A 72 -17.71 12.18 -17.70
CA LYS A 72 -17.51 13.50 -18.33
C LYS A 72 -16.64 14.44 -17.49
N GLU A 73 -16.61 14.22 -16.18
CA GLU A 73 -15.75 14.94 -15.24
C GLU A 73 -14.38 14.23 -15.21
N GLN A 74 -13.42 14.74 -15.98
CA GLN A 74 -12.02 14.30 -15.91
C GLN A 74 -11.38 14.89 -14.65
N GLU A 75 -11.55 14.19 -13.53
CA GLU A 75 -10.83 14.52 -12.30
C GLU A 75 -9.34 14.21 -12.47
N LYS A 76 -8.48 15.10 -11.97
CA LYS A 76 -7.03 14.85 -11.93
C LYS A 76 -6.55 14.41 -10.56
N TYR A 77 -7.33 14.70 -9.53
CA TYR A 77 -6.98 14.51 -8.13
C TYR A 77 -8.21 14.10 -7.33
N LEU A 78 -7.99 13.36 -6.24
CA LEU A 78 -9.02 13.08 -5.26
C LEU A 78 -9.48 14.38 -4.59
N PRO A 79 -10.80 14.62 -4.47
CA PRO A 79 -11.30 15.81 -3.81
C PRO A 79 -10.94 15.82 -2.32
N ILE A 80 -10.84 17.02 -1.75
CA ILE A 80 -10.77 17.21 -0.30
C ILE A 80 -12.13 16.80 0.28
N GLY A 81 -12.12 15.93 1.28
CA GLY A 81 -13.35 15.39 1.86
C GLY A 81 -13.06 14.26 2.84
N THR A 82 -14.13 13.72 3.40
CA THR A 82 -14.10 12.54 4.27
C THR A 82 -13.62 11.31 3.51
N ALA A 83 -13.13 10.30 4.25
CA ALA A 83 -12.78 9.01 3.66
C ALA A 83 -13.98 8.41 2.90
N GLU A 84 -15.20 8.50 3.46
CA GLU A 84 -16.41 7.98 2.84
C GLU A 84 -16.74 8.64 1.49
N GLU A 85 -16.61 9.96 1.41
CA GLU A 85 -16.82 10.69 0.15
C GLU A 85 -15.79 10.30 -0.90
N LYS A 86 -14.50 10.22 -0.52
CA LYS A 86 -13.41 9.78 -1.41
C LYS A 86 -13.63 8.34 -1.88
N ILE A 87 -14.07 7.44 -1.00
CA ILE A 87 -14.41 6.05 -1.34
C ILE A 87 -15.52 6.02 -2.38
N ARG A 88 -16.67 6.65 -2.10
CA ARG A 88 -17.81 6.67 -3.04
C ARG A 88 -17.42 7.24 -4.39
N ARG A 89 -16.58 8.28 -4.40
CA ARG A 89 -16.08 8.89 -5.63
C ARG A 89 -15.27 7.89 -6.44
N LEU A 90 -14.21 7.30 -5.86
CA LEU A 90 -13.38 6.31 -6.54
C LEU A 90 -14.18 5.10 -7.01
N GLU A 91 -15.04 4.53 -6.15
CA GLU A 91 -15.87 3.37 -6.51
C GLU A 91 -16.79 3.66 -7.71
N SER A 92 -17.29 4.89 -7.79
CA SER A 92 -18.11 5.33 -8.91
C SER A 92 -17.30 5.53 -10.19
N HIS A 93 -16.03 5.94 -10.12
CA HIS A 93 -15.13 5.95 -11.28
C HIS A 93 -14.73 4.52 -11.69
N ILE A 94 -14.35 3.67 -10.74
CA ILE A 94 -14.00 2.26 -10.97
C ILE A 94 -15.13 1.51 -11.69
N SER A 95 -16.38 1.77 -11.33
CA SER A 95 -17.55 1.15 -11.98
C SER A 95 -17.72 1.50 -13.47
N THR A 96 -16.94 2.45 -14.00
CA THR A 96 -16.94 2.80 -15.43
C THR A 96 -15.83 2.11 -16.24
N LEU A 97 -14.89 1.46 -15.56
CA LEU A 97 -13.78 0.73 -16.17
C LEU A 97 -14.26 -0.65 -16.62
N SER A 98 -13.67 -1.13 -17.71
CA SER A 98 -13.76 -2.52 -18.16
C SER A 98 -12.89 -3.44 -17.29
N ASP A 99 -13.14 -4.75 -17.36
CA ASP A 99 -12.34 -5.75 -16.63
C ASP A 99 -10.84 -5.66 -16.97
N GLY A 100 -10.50 -5.41 -18.23
CA GLY A 100 -9.11 -5.22 -18.67
C GLY A 100 -8.47 -3.97 -18.08
N GLU A 101 -9.20 -2.85 -18.02
CA GLU A 101 -8.74 -1.60 -17.38
C GLU A 101 -8.54 -1.79 -15.88
N CYS A 102 -9.47 -2.47 -15.19
CA CYS A 102 -9.32 -2.83 -13.78
C CYS A 102 -8.07 -3.70 -13.55
N GLY A 103 -7.84 -4.70 -14.40
CA GLY A 103 -6.63 -5.53 -14.35
C GLY A 103 -5.35 -4.72 -14.50
N ASN A 104 -5.32 -3.76 -15.43
CA ASN A 104 -4.16 -2.89 -15.63
C ASN A 104 -3.86 -2.01 -14.41
N VAL A 105 -4.89 -1.43 -13.78
CA VAL A 105 -4.73 -0.65 -12.55
C VAL A 105 -4.17 -1.51 -11.42
N LEU A 106 -4.73 -2.72 -11.23
CA LEU A 106 -4.29 -3.67 -10.21
C LEU A 106 -2.84 -4.10 -10.42
N THR A 107 -2.44 -4.40 -11.65
CA THR A 107 -1.05 -4.77 -11.99
C THR A 107 -0.08 -3.61 -11.76
N LYS A 108 -0.45 -2.38 -12.15
CA LYS A 108 0.36 -1.20 -11.84
C LYS A 108 0.53 -1.00 -10.34
N LEU A 109 -0.55 -1.17 -9.57
CA LEU A 109 -0.51 -1.07 -8.12
C LEU A 109 0.40 -2.13 -7.49
N LEU A 110 0.41 -3.37 -8.00
CA LEU A 110 1.39 -4.39 -7.58
C LEU A 110 2.83 -3.94 -7.84
N ASN A 111 3.10 -3.39 -9.02
CA ASN A 111 4.45 -2.95 -9.39
C ASN A 111 4.95 -1.78 -8.52
N GLU A 112 4.05 -1.00 -7.94
CA GLU A 112 4.37 0.06 -6.98
C GLU A 112 4.55 -0.48 -5.55
N ILE A 113 3.77 -1.47 -5.14
CA ILE A 113 3.83 -2.03 -3.77
C ILE A 113 4.99 -3.02 -3.61
N ASN A 114 5.26 -3.86 -4.60
CA ASN A 114 6.28 -4.90 -4.50
C ASN A 114 7.68 -4.34 -4.16
N PRO A 115 8.19 -3.26 -4.79
CA PRO A 115 9.44 -2.64 -4.38
C PRO A 115 9.46 -2.22 -2.90
N ILE A 116 8.34 -1.71 -2.37
CA ILE A 116 8.23 -1.32 -0.95
C ILE A 116 8.40 -2.55 -0.05
N LEU A 117 7.85 -3.70 -0.46
CA LEU A 117 7.95 -4.98 0.25
C LEU A 117 9.30 -5.71 0.03
N ASP A 118 9.96 -5.51 -1.11
CA ASP A 118 11.17 -6.23 -1.54
C ASP A 118 12.48 -5.62 -1.03
N VAL A 119 12.46 -4.40 -0.46
CA VAL A 119 13.67 -3.70 0.02
C VAL A 119 14.28 -4.29 1.32
N GLU A 120 14.24 -5.61 1.49
CA GLU A 120 14.93 -6.35 2.54
C GLU A 120 15.82 -7.45 1.97
N ALA A 121 17.09 -7.11 1.75
CA ALA A 121 18.20 -8.05 1.94
C ALA A 121 19.53 -7.31 2.19
N ASN A 122 19.80 -6.16 1.55
CA ASN A 122 21.14 -5.56 1.55
C ASN A 122 21.16 -4.02 1.52
N SER A 123 20.94 -3.30 2.64
CA SER A 123 21.39 -1.90 2.66
C SER A 123 21.81 -1.41 4.05
N GLU A 124 23.13 -1.21 4.17
CA GLU A 124 23.81 -0.58 5.32
C GLU A 124 23.73 0.96 5.31
N ASN A 125 23.04 1.58 4.35
CA ASN A 125 23.04 3.05 4.22
C ASN A 125 21.82 3.70 4.89
N ARG A 126 21.95 3.90 6.20
CA ARG A 126 21.03 4.68 7.04
C ARG A 126 21.35 6.17 6.89
N ARG A 127 20.49 6.94 6.20
CA ARG A 127 20.46 8.42 6.34
C ARG A 127 19.02 8.89 6.50
N ASP A 128 18.87 9.73 7.52
CA ASP A 128 17.61 10.09 8.17
C ASP A 128 17.17 11.48 7.68
N HIS A 129 16.69 11.60 6.44
CA HIS A 129 16.09 12.85 5.94
C HIS A 129 14.94 12.56 4.97
N ALA A 130 13.73 12.98 5.38
CA ALA A 130 12.46 12.73 4.70
C ALA A 130 12.26 13.46 3.35
N GLU A 131 13.19 14.32 2.93
CA GLU A 131 12.99 15.19 1.77
C GLU A 131 13.39 14.56 0.41
N TYR A 132 14.12 13.44 0.40
CA TYR A 132 14.61 12.80 -0.83
C TYR A 132 14.71 11.27 -0.72
N MET A 133 13.63 10.59 -0.31
CA MET A 133 13.67 9.14 -0.14
C MET A 133 13.49 8.39 -1.47
N ASP A 134 14.57 7.79 -1.95
CA ASP A 134 14.52 6.64 -2.86
C ASP A 134 13.79 5.45 -2.18
N ASP A 135 13.52 4.37 -2.94
CA ASP A 135 12.76 3.23 -2.42
C ASP A 135 13.43 2.55 -1.20
N SER A 136 14.74 2.77 -0.98
CA SER A 136 15.49 2.31 0.19
C SER A 136 15.35 3.18 1.43
N GLY A 137 15.21 4.49 1.26
CA GLY A 137 14.85 5.42 2.32
C GLY A 137 13.47 5.12 2.90
N LYS A 138 12.48 4.82 2.04
CA LYS A 138 11.10 4.55 2.45
C LYS A 138 11.00 3.43 3.48
N ARG A 139 11.68 2.28 3.26
CA ARG A 139 11.65 1.17 4.24
C ARG A 139 12.40 1.49 5.53
N SER A 140 13.51 2.23 5.45
CA SER A 140 14.29 2.60 6.64
C SER A 140 13.50 3.53 7.55
N ALA A 141 12.79 4.53 7.03
CA ALA A 141 11.87 5.33 7.84
C ALA A 141 10.76 4.50 8.50
N LEU A 142 10.31 3.43 7.82
CA LEU A 142 9.28 2.50 8.30
C LEU A 142 9.79 1.46 9.31
N LYS A 143 11.10 1.35 9.54
CA LYS A 143 11.73 0.30 10.38
C LYS A 143 12.29 0.78 11.70
N VAL A 144 12.64 2.05 11.80
CA VAL A 144 13.56 2.50 12.86
C VAL A 144 12.82 2.70 14.19
N HIS A 145 11.48 2.77 14.24
CA HIS A 145 10.82 3.25 15.47
C HIS A 145 9.52 2.54 15.86
N SER A 146 9.55 2.09 17.12
CA SER A 146 8.60 1.24 17.81
C SER A 146 7.19 1.84 17.97
N PHE A 147 6.36 1.74 16.92
CA PHE A 147 4.93 1.49 17.08
C PHE A 147 4.45 0.70 15.85
N ASN A 148 4.42 -0.62 16.02
CA ASN A 148 3.77 -1.61 15.15
C ASN A 148 4.14 -1.54 13.64
N ASP A 149 5.43 -1.64 13.30
CA ASP A 149 5.87 -1.75 11.90
C ASP A 149 5.30 -3.00 11.20
N GLY A 150 5.07 -4.07 11.98
CA GLY A 150 4.47 -5.31 11.49
C GLY A 150 3.09 -5.11 10.86
N TRP A 151 2.25 -4.22 11.39
CA TRP A 151 0.91 -4.00 10.82
C TRP A 151 0.99 -3.45 9.40
N PHE A 152 1.87 -2.47 9.16
CA PHE A 152 1.96 -1.76 7.88
C PHE A 152 2.40 -2.69 6.75
N PHE A 153 3.48 -3.44 6.99
CA PHE A 153 3.95 -4.43 6.02
C PHE A 153 2.94 -5.59 5.87
N THR A 154 2.30 -6.04 6.96
CA THR A 154 1.23 -7.04 6.88
C THR A 154 0.05 -6.54 6.05
N PHE A 155 -0.31 -5.26 6.17
CA PHE A 155 -1.37 -4.63 5.40
C PHE A 155 -1.03 -4.63 3.90
N LEU A 156 0.16 -4.14 3.54
CA LEU A 156 0.63 -4.14 2.15
C LEU A 156 0.72 -5.55 1.57
N SER A 157 1.26 -6.52 2.30
CA SER A 157 1.34 -7.92 1.87
C SER A 157 -0.03 -8.55 1.65
N LYS A 158 -1.01 -8.28 2.54
CA LYS A 158 -2.40 -8.74 2.37
C LYS A 158 -3.06 -8.13 1.14
N LEU A 159 -2.73 -6.89 0.78
CA LEU A 159 -3.21 -6.28 -0.46
C LEU A 159 -2.57 -6.94 -1.68
N VAL A 160 -1.25 -7.17 -1.66
CA VAL A 160 -0.53 -7.85 -2.75
C VAL A 160 -1.11 -9.24 -3.01
N GLN A 161 -1.27 -10.05 -1.96
CA GLN A 161 -1.87 -11.38 -2.06
C GLN A 161 -3.27 -11.32 -2.69
N LYS A 162 -4.12 -10.44 -2.19
CA LYS A 162 -5.47 -10.25 -2.72
C LYS A 162 -5.48 -9.84 -4.19
N ILE A 163 -4.54 -8.98 -4.61
CA ILE A 163 -4.43 -8.58 -6.02
C ILE A 163 -3.97 -9.77 -6.85
N GLN A 164 -2.90 -10.46 -6.45
CA GLN A 164 -2.33 -11.62 -7.15
C GLN A 164 -3.39 -12.70 -7.40
N GLU A 165 -4.13 -13.09 -6.36
CA GLU A 165 -5.24 -14.04 -6.45
C GLU A 165 -6.31 -13.59 -7.45
N THR A 166 -6.63 -12.29 -7.48
CA THR A 166 -7.70 -11.75 -8.35
C THR A 166 -7.31 -11.70 -9.82
N ILE A 167 -6.04 -11.38 -10.12
CA ILE A 167 -5.55 -11.29 -11.51
C ILE A 167 -5.04 -12.64 -12.03
N GLY A 168 -5.08 -13.70 -11.22
CA GLY A 168 -4.60 -15.04 -11.58
C GLY A 168 -3.07 -15.15 -11.61
N MET A 169 -2.36 -14.28 -10.89
CA MET A 169 -0.93 -14.41 -10.69
C MET A 169 -0.67 -15.32 -9.48
N LYS A 170 0.30 -16.23 -9.61
CA LYS A 170 0.70 -17.10 -8.50
C LYS A 170 1.16 -16.27 -7.32
N THR A 171 0.60 -16.55 -6.16
CA THR A 171 0.99 -15.99 -4.87
C THR A 171 2.38 -16.50 -4.46
N SER A 172 3.03 -15.83 -3.52
CA SER A 172 4.33 -16.29 -2.99
C SER A 172 4.23 -17.68 -2.35
N GLU A 173 3.10 -18.00 -1.71
CA GLU A 173 2.84 -19.33 -1.12
C GLU A 173 2.74 -20.42 -2.19
N GLU A 174 2.03 -20.16 -3.29
CA GLU A 174 1.93 -21.10 -4.42
C GLU A 174 3.29 -21.31 -5.10
N LYS A 175 4.08 -20.25 -5.25
CA LYS A 175 5.44 -20.36 -5.79
C LYS A 175 6.36 -21.19 -4.89
N LEU A 176 6.25 -21.03 -3.57
CA LEU A 176 7.02 -21.83 -2.61
C LEU A 176 6.59 -23.31 -2.64
N LEU A 177 5.29 -23.58 -2.71
CA LEU A 177 4.77 -24.96 -2.85
C LEU A 177 5.26 -25.61 -4.14
N GLU A 178 5.23 -24.91 -5.27
CA GLU A 178 5.75 -25.42 -6.54
C GLU A 178 7.24 -25.72 -6.49
N HIS A 179 8.02 -24.85 -5.84
CA HIS A 179 9.45 -25.09 -5.63
C HIS A 179 9.70 -26.34 -4.79
N SER A 180 8.98 -26.50 -3.67
CA SER A 180 9.10 -27.67 -2.81
C SER A 180 8.66 -28.97 -3.50
N VAL A 181 7.61 -28.92 -4.33
CA VAL A 181 7.17 -30.07 -5.13
C VAL A 181 8.22 -30.42 -6.19
N GLN A 182 8.77 -29.43 -6.90
CA GLN A 182 9.84 -29.67 -7.87
C GLN A 182 11.11 -30.25 -7.23
N GLU A 183 11.49 -29.77 -6.04
CA GLU A 183 12.61 -30.33 -5.28
C GLU A 183 12.34 -31.79 -4.87
N ALA A 184 11.11 -32.08 -4.42
CA ALA A 184 10.70 -33.43 -4.05
C ALA A 184 10.70 -34.39 -5.26
N GLU A 185 10.14 -33.97 -6.39
CA GLU A 185 10.14 -34.75 -7.64
C GLU A 185 11.56 -35.01 -8.14
N SER A 186 12.44 -33.99 -8.10
CA SER A 186 13.85 -34.11 -8.48
C SER A 186 14.60 -35.10 -7.58
N SER A 187 14.27 -35.12 -6.28
CA SER A 187 14.86 -36.04 -5.30
C SER A 187 14.34 -37.48 -5.40
N LEU A 188 13.14 -37.68 -5.94
CA LEU A 188 12.51 -38.99 -6.17
C LEU A 188 12.90 -39.62 -7.52
N SER A 189 13.47 -38.84 -8.44
CA SER A 189 13.99 -39.29 -9.73
C SER A 189 15.43 -39.86 -9.67
N LEU A 190 15.90 -40.29 -8.49
CA LEU A 190 17.14 -41.06 -8.26
C LEU A 190 16.80 -42.51 -7.88
#